data_AF-A0A5K6CPV2-F1
#
_entry.id   AF-A0A5K6CPV2-F1
#
_cell.length_a   1.000
_cell.length_b   1.000
_cell.length_c   1.000
_cell.angle_alpha   90.00
_cell.angle_beta   90.00
_cell.angle_gamma   90.00
#
_symmetry.space_group_name_H-M   'P 1'
#
loop_
_entity.id
_entity.type
_entity.pdbx_description
1 polymer ?
#
loop_
_entity_poly.entity_id
_entity_poly.type
_entity_poly.pdbx_seq_one_letter_code
_entity_poly.pdbx_strand_id
1 'polypeptide(L)' 'MKKVVKAKNLIAFRIWLEKLGYSVKNLADGKGFTFSFKKEYGLVTCDLAGNALAMQLGEEFEDHLKA' A
#
# COMPACT_ATOMS: atom_id res chain seq x y z
N MET A 1 -11.12 -7.00 10.81
CA MET A 1 -9.75 -7.12 10.25
C MET A 1 -9.26 -5.73 9.88
N LYS A 2 -8.03 -5.36 10.27
CA LYS A 2 -7.42 -4.05 9.93
C LYS A 2 -7.15 -4.02 8.43
N LYS A 3 -7.55 -2.94 7.76
CA LYS A 3 -7.26 -2.70 6.35
C LYS A 3 -5.98 -1.86 6.26
N VAL A 4 -5.23 -2.04 5.18
CA VAL A 4 -4.02 -1.27 4.89
C VAL A 4 -4.34 0.23 4.83
N VAL A 5 -5.33 0.61 4.01
CA VAL A 5 -5.83 1.98 3.88
C VAL A 5 -7.34 1.98 3.62
N LYS A 6 -8.00 3.14 3.71
CA LYS A 6 -9.39 3.27 3.25
C LYS A 6 -9.48 3.05 1.74
N ALA A 7 -10.57 2.44 1.26
CA ALA A 7 -10.75 2.16 -0.18
C ALA A 7 -10.57 3.40 -1.07
N LYS A 8 -11.13 4.55 -0.64
CA LYS A 8 -11.01 5.84 -1.32
C LYS A 8 -9.57 6.36 -1.43
N ASN A 9 -8.70 5.88 -0.53
CA ASN A 9 -7.32 6.32 -0.38
C ASN A 9 -6.33 5.39 -1.09
N LEU A 10 -6.78 4.27 -1.68
CA LEU A 10 -5.91 3.27 -2.29
C LEU A 10 -5.02 3.83 -3.41
N ILE A 11 -5.59 4.68 -4.27
CA ILE A 11 -4.86 5.32 -5.36
C ILE A 11 -3.81 6.28 -4.82
N ALA A 12 -4.20 7.11 -3.84
CA ALA A 12 -3.30 8.07 -3.20
C ALA A 12 -2.15 7.37 -2.45
N PHE A 13 -2.45 6.28 -1.75
CA PHE A 13 -1.45 5.43 -1.10
C PHE A 13 -0.44 4.88 -2.11
N ARG A 14 -0.90 4.47 -3.28
CA ARG A 14 -0.04 3.97 -4.36
C ARG A 14 0.92 5.05 -4.86
N ILE A 15 0.41 6.26 -5.12
CA ILE A 15 1.22 7.42 -5.54
C ILE A 15 2.23 7.79 -4.44
N TRP A 16 1.83 7.72 -3.17
CA TRP A 16 2.71 7.99 -2.04
C TRP A 16 3.86 6.99 -1.95
N LEU A 17 3.61 5.69 -2.16
CA LEU A 17 4.66 4.67 -2.25
C LEU A 17 5.64 4.96 -3.39
N GLU A 18 5.15 5.35 -4.56
CA GLU A 18 6.01 5.75 -5.69
C GLU A 18 6.86 6.99 -5.36
N LYS A 19 6.30 7.98 -4.65
CA LYS A 19 7.02 9.17 -4.18
C LYS A 19 8.11 8.85 -3.16
N LEU A 20 7.90 7.83 -2.32
CA LEU A 20 8.90 7.31 -1.38
C LEU A 20 10.01 6.50 -2.08
N GLY A 21 9.87 6.21 -3.38
CA GLY A 21 10.84 5.46 -4.17
C GLY A 21 10.57 3.97 -4.26
N TYR A 22 9.43 3.48 -3.77
CA TYR A 22 9.04 2.08 -3.97
C TYR A 22 8.70 1.81 -5.44
N SER A 23 9.13 0.66 -5.94
CA SER A 23 8.67 0.14 -7.22
C SER A 23 7.33 -0.54 -7.02
N VAL A 24 6.24 0.07 -7.49
CA VAL A 24 4.89 -0.46 -7.39
C VAL A 24 4.51 -1.23 -8.67
N LYS A 25 3.99 -2.45 -8.51
CA LYS A 25 3.56 -3.32 -9.61
C LYS A 25 2.15 -3.85 -9.36
N ASN A 26 1.29 -3.76 -10.35
CA ASN A 26 -0.03 -4.40 -10.27
C ASN A 26 0.11 -5.92 -10.37
N LEU A 27 -0.74 -6.66 -9.65
CA LEU A 27 -0.88 -8.10 -9.85
C LEU A 27 -1.59 -8.36 -11.20
N ALA A 28 -1.17 -9.43 -11.88
CA ALA A 28 -1.66 -9.77 -13.23
C ALA A 28 -3.19 -9.94 -13.31
N ASP A 29 -3.83 -10.30 -12.20
CA ASP A 29 -5.28 -10.51 -12.10
C ASP A 29 -6.05 -9.23 -11.73
N GLY A 30 -5.36 -8.08 -11.57
CA GLY A 30 -5.97 -6.82 -11.11
C GLY A 30 -6.43 -6.83 -9.65
N LYS A 31 -6.31 -7.96 -8.95
CA LYS A 31 -6.75 -8.16 -7.55
C LYS A 31 -5.80 -7.59 -6.49
N GLY A 32 -5.04 -6.55 -6.83
CA GLY A 32 -4.12 -5.88 -5.90
C GLY A 32 -2.83 -5.42 -6.56
N PHE A 33 -1.88 -5.02 -5.73
CA PHE A 33 -0.57 -4.60 -6.16
C PHE A 33 0.49 -4.99 -5.13
N THR A 34 1.71 -5.11 -5.60
CA THR A 34 2.90 -5.30 -4.78
C THR A 34 3.75 -4.06 -4.89
N PHE A 35 4.55 -3.80 -3.87
CA PHE A 35 5.53 -2.73 -3.89
C PHE A 35 6.80 -3.20 -3.24
N SER A 36 7.95 -2.74 -3.73
CA SER A 36 9.23 -3.18 -3.20
C SER A 36 10.27 -2.08 -3.25
N PHE A 37 11.11 -2.02 -2.22
CA PHE A 37 12.26 -1.14 -2.15
C PHE A 37 13.45 -1.90 -1.58
N LYS A 38 14.51 -2.07 -2.39
CA LYS A 38 15.70 -2.86 -2.03
C LYS A 38 15.34 -4.29 -1.57
N LYS A 39 15.34 -4.57 -0.26
CA LYS A 39 15.02 -5.87 0.35
C LYS A 39 13.61 -5.93 0.96
N GLU A 40 12.90 -4.81 0.94
CA GLU A 40 11.56 -4.68 1.51
C GLU A 40 10.51 -4.99 0.46
N TYR A 41 9.48 -5.74 0.87
CA TYR A 41 8.40 -6.16 0.00
C TYR A 41 7.07 -5.98 0.72
N GLY A 42 6.15 -5.32 0.03
CA GLY A 42 4.77 -5.09 0.44
C GLY A 42 3.79 -5.71 -0.53
N LEU A 43 2.72 -6.27 0.00
CA LEU A 43 1.60 -6.80 -0.77
C LEU A 43 0.32 -6.13 -0.28
N VAL A 44 -0.49 -5.64 -1.21
CA VAL A 44 -1.84 -5.13 -0.95
C VAL A 44 -2.81 -5.86 -1.87
N THR A 45 -3.77 -6.56 -1.29
CA THR A 45 -4.84 -7.26 -2.02
C THR A 45 -6.01 -6.33 -2.30
N CYS A 46 -6.90 -6.74 -3.20
CA CYS A 46 -8.15 -6.04 -3.52
C CYS A 46 -9.05 -5.84 -2.29
N ASP A 47 -9.03 -6.79 -1.35
CA ASP A 47 -9.74 -6.71 -0.06
C ASP A 47 -9.13 -5.67 0.91
N LEU A 48 -8.10 -4.94 0.48
CA LEU A 48 -7.32 -4.00 1.27
C LEU A 48 -6.61 -4.69 2.45
N ALA A 49 -6.38 -6.00 2.33
CA ALA A 49 -5.50 -6.74 3.20
C ALA A 49 -4.06 -6.63 2.69
N GLY A 50 -3.10 -6.89 3.56
CA GLY A 50 -1.71 -6.81 3.20
C GLY A 50 -0.81 -7.44 4.25
N ASN A 51 0.47 -7.56 3.92
CA ASN A 51 1.47 -8.03 4.86
C ASN A 51 1.84 -6.94 5.89
N ALA A 52 2.70 -7.27 6.85
CA ALA A 52 3.08 -6.37 7.95
C ALA A 52 3.59 -5.01 7.44
N LEU A 53 4.44 -5.00 6.42
CA LEU A 53 4.97 -3.76 5.83
C LEU A 53 3.86 -2.89 5.22
N ALA A 54 2.94 -3.50 4.46
CA ALA A 54 1.80 -2.79 3.91
C ALA A 54 0.91 -2.21 5.02
N MET A 55 0.66 -2.95 6.10
CA MET A 55 -0.13 -2.47 7.23
C MET A 55 0.53 -1.29 7.96
N GLN A 56 1.84 -1.35 8.18
CA GLN A 56 2.60 -0.26 8.81
C GLN A 56 2.55 1.01 7.95
N LEU A 57 2.94 0.90 6.68
CA LEU A 57 2.97 2.04 5.76
C LEU A 57 1.57 2.62 5.50
N GLY A 58 0.54 1.77 5.45
CA GLY A 58 -0.84 2.22 5.32
C GLY A 58 -1.33 3.00 6.53
N GLU A 59 -0.91 2.60 7.74
CA GLU A 59 -1.20 3.37 8.96
C GLU A 59 -0.50 4.73 8.96
N GLU A 60 0.79 4.78 8.64
CA GLU A 60 1.53 6.05 8.53
C GLU A 60 0.91 6.98 7.48
N PHE A 61 0.49 6.42 6.34
CA PHE A 61 -0.20 7.19 5.32
C PHE A 61 -1.53 7.76 5.80
N GLU A 62 -2.35 6.99 6.50
CA GLU A 62 -3.63 7.47 7.04
C GLU A 62 -3.44 8.49 8.18
N ASP A 63 -2.34 8.41 8.92
CA ASP A 63 -1.99 9.40 9.95
C ASP A 63 -1.58 10.74 9.32
N HIS A 64 -0.74 10.71 8.28
CA HIS A 64 -0.39 11.90 7.49
C HIS A 64 -1.59 12.60 6.85
N LEU A 65 -2.68 11.89 6.57
CA LEU A 65 -3.92 12.48 6.05
C LEU A 65 -4.81 13.13 7.11
N LYS A 66 -4.56 12.86 8.40
CA LYS A 66 -5.33 13.45 9.51
C LYS A 66 -4.67 14.73 10.06
N ALA A 67 -3.37 14.89 9.83
CA ALA A 67 -2.61 16.10 10.13
C ALA A 67 -3.04 17.25 9.19
#